data_AF-A0A812QTC3-F1
#
_entry.id   AF-A0A812QTC3-F1
#
_cell.length_a   1.000
_cell.length_b   1.000
_cell.length_c   1.000
_cell.angle_alpha   90.00
_cell.angle_beta   90.00
_cell.angle_gamma   90.00
#
_symmetry.space_group_name_H-M   'P 1'
#
loop_
_entity.id
_entity.type
_entity.pdbx_description
1 polymer ?
#
loop_
_entity_poly.entity_id
_entity_poly.type
_entity_poly.pdbx_seq_one_letter_code
_entity_poly.pdbx_strand_id
1 'polypeptide(L)'
;RSFPRTTVLLVIKGSQALAVTRPVVRCARPEAYYVHMMKRLALRVDAQTAESLLMQAPKDPEKETRANKAVKSVRRRKRRPFEICLPLMDEAARLVLHTEELARTGARVTCLSLLKIDNLRVREAAMEAFNGEMLPCLVDGLQSAWAAVAAAVRGKNASALRSALSKEEDILDFVAELLKLGLPWVNKAVADSFVTGLMLPQLFVL
;
A
#
# COMPACT_ATOMS: atom_id res chain seq x y z
N ARG A 1 15.35 -18.65 10.30
CA ARG A 1 14.82 -17.44 9.61
C ARG A 1 15.17 -16.24 10.48
N SER A 2 16.21 -15.48 10.13
CA SER A 2 16.76 -14.40 10.97
C SER A 2 16.54 -13.02 10.35
N PHE A 3 16.17 -12.08 11.23
CA PHE A 3 16.14 -10.60 11.17
C PHE A 3 15.22 -9.88 10.16
N PRO A 4 14.76 -8.65 10.51
CA PRO A 4 15.57 -7.42 10.47
C PRO A 4 15.67 -6.69 11.84
N ARG A 5 16.86 -6.29 12.31
CA ARG A 5 17.54 -4.99 12.13
C ARG A 5 16.78 -3.78 12.67
N THR A 6 17.18 -3.37 13.86
CA THR A 6 16.81 -2.12 14.56
C THR A 6 17.29 -0.91 13.76
N THR A 7 16.36 -0.05 13.33
CA THR A 7 16.70 1.28 12.79
C THR A 7 16.46 2.33 13.86
N VAL A 8 17.52 2.97 14.33
CA VAL A 8 17.46 4.11 15.25
C VAL A 8 17.52 5.39 14.42
N LEU A 9 16.45 6.19 14.44
CA LEU A 9 16.45 7.53 13.87
C LEU A 9 16.73 8.54 14.97
N LEU A 10 17.91 9.16 14.92
CA LEU A 10 18.34 10.22 15.82
C LEU A 10 17.92 11.57 15.22
N VAL A 11 16.87 12.17 15.76
CA VAL A 11 16.44 13.53 15.39
C VAL A 11 17.19 14.52 16.28
N ILE A 12 18.17 15.22 15.71
CA ILE A 12 18.89 16.29 16.41
C ILE A 12 18.20 17.62 16.09
N LYS A 13 17.49 18.19 17.06
CA LYS A 13 17.13 19.60 17.08
C LYS A 13 17.09 20.10 18.52
N GLY A 14 17.97 21.05 18.85
CA GLY A 14 17.88 21.91 20.03
C GLY A 14 17.81 21.22 21.39
N SER A 15 18.98 20.86 21.93
CA SER A 15 19.31 20.73 23.36
C SER A 15 18.44 19.88 24.31
N GLN A 16 17.48 19.08 23.83
CA GLN A 16 16.89 17.99 24.62
C GLN A 16 16.76 16.73 23.76
N ALA A 17 17.60 15.73 24.03
CA ALA A 17 17.49 14.42 23.42
C ALA A 17 16.31 13.67 24.04
N LEU A 18 15.11 13.80 23.47
CA LEU A 18 14.04 12.85 23.74
C LEU A 18 14.34 11.58 22.95
N ALA A 19 14.91 10.58 23.62
CA ALA A 19 14.98 9.24 23.10
C ALA A 19 13.55 8.70 22.97
N VAL A 20 12.95 8.80 21.79
CA VAL A 20 11.73 8.07 21.46
C VAL A 20 12.15 6.62 21.20
N THR A 21 12.36 5.88 22.28
CA THR A 21 12.37 4.42 22.22
C THR A 21 10.98 3.99 21.77
N ARG A 22 10.83 3.56 20.52
CA ARG A 22 9.64 2.81 20.12
C ARG A 22 9.61 1.57 21.03
N PRO A 23 8.63 1.41 21.92
CA PRO A 23 8.53 0.20 22.69
C PRO A 23 8.22 -0.92 21.70
N VAL A 24 9.16 -1.85 21.53
CA VAL A 24 8.86 -3.14 20.91
C VAL A 24 8.05 -3.92 21.93
N VAL A 25 6.77 -3.60 22.01
CA VAL A 25 5.81 -4.32 22.84
C VAL A 25 5.63 -5.70 22.21
N ARG A 26 6.32 -6.71 22.76
CA ARG A 26 5.98 -8.12 22.56
C ARG A 26 4.71 -8.44 23.35
N CYS A 27 3.58 -7.88 22.94
CA CYS A 27 2.27 -8.37 23.32
C CYS A 27 1.83 -9.35 22.24
N ALA A 28 1.28 -10.50 22.60
CA ALA A 28 0.71 -11.46 21.64
C ALA A 28 -0.63 -10.98 21.00
N ARG A 29 -0.95 -9.68 21.07
CA ARG A 29 -2.09 -9.04 20.38
C ARG A 29 -1.79 -7.61 19.89
N PRO A 30 -0.64 -7.32 19.24
CA PRO A 30 -0.36 -5.96 18.75
C PRO A 30 -1.22 -5.63 17.52
N GLU A 31 -1.60 -6.65 16.76
CA GLU A 31 -2.37 -6.54 15.52
C GLU A 31 -3.81 -6.11 15.80
N ALA A 32 -4.51 -6.74 16.75
CA ALA A 32 -5.88 -6.35 17.08
C ALA A 32 -6.00 -4.88 17.52
N TYR A 33 -5.02 -4.39 18.30
CA TYR A 33 -4.96 -2.98 18.69
C TYR A 33 -4.67 -2.08 17.49
N TYR A 34 -3.71 -2.46 16.65
CA TYR A 34 -3.35 -1.72 15.45
C TYR A 34 -4.52 -1.62 14.46
N VAL A 35 -5.23 -2.72 14.24
CA VAL A 35 -6.43 -2.78 13.39
C VAL A 35 -7.56 -1.96 13.96
N HIS A 36 -7.79 -2.03 15.27
CA HIS A 36 -8.82 -1.22 15.92
C HIS A 36 -8.50 0.27 15.79
N MET A 37 -7.22 0.64 15.93
CA MET A 37 -6.75 2.00 15.71
C MET A 37 -6.95 2.44 14.26
N MET A 38 -6.55 1.63 13.26
CA MET A 38 -6.77 1.94 11.83
C MET A 38 -8.25 2.12 11.52
N LYS A 39 -9.13 1.23 11.99
CA LYS A 39 -10.59 1.36 11.82
C LYS A 39 -11.11 2.65 12.46
N ARG A 40 -10.72 2.96 13.70
CA ARG A 40 -11.16 4.19 14.38
C ARG A 40 -10.67 5.45 13.66
N LEU A 41 -9.45 5.42 13.13
CA LEU A 41 -8.92 6.51 12.30
C LEU A 41 -9.73 6.60 11.00
N ALA A 42 -9.88 5.52 10.24
CA ALA A 42 -10.62 5.51 8.97
C ALA A 42 -12.07 6.02 9.07
N LEU A 43 -12.75 5.79 10.20
CA LEU A 43 -14.12 6.25 10.44
C LEU A 43 -14.21 7.72 10.89
N ARG A 44 -13.10 8.32 11.34
CA ARG A 44 -13.08 9.68 11.90
C ARG A 44 -12.17 10.63 11.14
N VAL A 45 -11.39 10.13 10.19
CA VAL A 45 -10.49 10.94 9.38
C VAL A 45 -11.32 11.76 8.42
N ASP A 46 -11.37 13.06 8.68
CA ASP A 46 -11.86 14.09 7.78
C ASP A 46 -10.69 14.74 7.03
N ALA A 47 -10.98 15.72 6.18
CA ALA A 47 -9.97 16.42 5.40
C ALA A 47 -8.91 17.10 6.29
N GLN A 48 -9.32 17.71 7.40
CA GLN A 48 -8.42 18.45 8.29
C GLN A 48 -7.50 17.49 9.05
N THR A 49 -8.04 16.38 9.57
CA THR A 49 -7.28 15.34 10.24
C THR A 49 -6.32 14.68 9.27
N ALA A 50 -6.77 14.32 8.07
CA ALA A 50 -5.90 13.75 7.05
C ALA A 50 -4.76 14.70 6.65
N GLU A 51 -5.04 15.99 6.48
CA GLU A 51 -4.02 16.99 6.17
C GLU A 51 -2.99 17.13 7.29
N SER A 52 -3.43 17.05 8.56
CA SER A 52 -2.51 17.06 9.72
C SER A 52 -1.59 15.83 9.80
N LEU A 53 -1.96 14.74 9.13
CA LEU A 53 -1.18 13.50 9.06
C LEU A 53 -0.20 13.48 7.88
N LEU A 54 -0.23 14.48 7.00
CA LEU A 54 0.73 14.58 5.90
C LEU A 54 2.14 14.81 6.44
N MET A 55 3.09 14.05 5.92
CA MET A 55 4.50 14.18 6.27
C MET A 55 5.31 14.53 5.04
N GLN A 56 6.35 15.34 5.23
CA GLN A 56 7.37 15.55 4.21
C GLN A 56 8.44 14.46 4.39
N ALA A 57 8.44 13.49 3.49
CA ALA A 57 9.50 12.50 3.42
C ALA A 57 10.57 12.97 2.43
N PRO A 58 11.88 12.76 2.72
CA PRO A 58 12.90 12.94 1.70
C PRO A 58 12.60 11.96 0.55
N LYS A 59 12.50 12.47 -0.68
CA LYS A 59 12.29 11.64 -1.87
C LYS A 59 13.39 10.58 -1.94
N ASP A 60 12.99 9.33 -2.01
CA ASP A 60 13.92 8.21 -2.06
C ASP A 60 14.58 8.17 -3.45
N PRO A 61 15.90 8.42 -3.57
CA PRO A 61 16.57 8.49 -4.87
C PRO A 61 16.53 7.15 -5.64
N GLU A 62 16.24 6.04 -4.96
CA GLU A 62 16.10 4.72 -5.56
C GLU A 62 14.81 4.55 -6.38
N LYS A 63 13.70 5.21 -5.98
CA LYS A 63 12.45 5.20 -6.77
C LYS A 63 12.62 5.99 -8.09
N GLU A 64 13.43 7.05 -8.08
CA GLU A 64 13.65 7.92 -9.26
C GLU A 64 14.65 7.32 -10.27
N THR A 65 15.58 6.46 -9.82
CA THR A 65 16.60 5.84 -10.69
C THR A 65 16.10 4.68 -11.55
N ARG A 66 14.91 4.13 -11.28
CA ARG A 66 14.26 3.16 -12.19
C ARG A 66 13.58 3.84 -13.38
N ALA A 67 13.18 5.11 -13.25
CA ALA A 67 12.51 5.86 -14.33
C ALA A 67 13.51 6.60 -15.24
N ASN A 68 14.65 7.06 -14.72
CA ASN A 68 15.58 7.93 -15.45
C ASN A 68 17.01 7.39 -15.45
N LYS A 69 17.24 6.31 -16.22
CA LYS A 69 18.60 5.83 -16.55
C LYS A 69 19.10 6.47 -17.85
N ALA A 70 19.13 7.80 -17.91
CA ALA A 70 19.93 8.54 -18.88
C ALA A 70 20.19 9.95 -18.34
N VAL A 71 21.38 10.48 -18.63
CA VAL A 71 21.89 11.82 -18.33
C VAL A 71 22.73 11.94 -17.04
N LYS A 72 24.03 12.08 -17.30
CA LYS A 72 25.15 12.20 -16.39
C LYS A 72 25.23 13.56 -15.68
N SER A 73 25.66 13.49 -14.42
CA SER A 73 26.58 14.38 -13.68
C SER A 73 26.58 15.90 -13.98
N VAL A 74 25.96 16.68 -13.07
CA VAL A 74 26.48 17.99 -12.64
C VAL A 74 26.20 18.14 -11.14
N ARG A 75 27.27 18.29 -10.35
CA ARG A 75 27.23 18.51 -8.89
C ARG A 75 26.70 19.92 -8.59
N ARG A 76 25.38 20.08 -8.56
CA ARG A 76 24.74 21.17 -7.81
C ARG A 76 24.23 20.57 -6.50
N ARG A 77 24.42 21.28 -5.37
CA ARG A 77 23.69 21.01 -4.12
C ARG A 77 22.20 21.28 -4.38
N LYS A 78 21.54 20.39 -5.13
CA LYS A 78 20.11 20.36 -5.35
C LYS A 78 19.50 20.07 -3.98
N ARG A 79 18.67 20.98 -3.48
CA ARG A 79 17.76 20.69 -2.36
C ARG A 79 17.10 19.35 -2.69
N ARG A 80 17.22 18.37 -1.80
CA ARG A 80 16.56 17.07 -2.02
C ARG A 80 15.07 17.37 -2.19
N PRO A 81 14.41 16.95 -3.28
CA PRO A 81 12.97 17.05 -3.37
C PRO A 81 12.38 16.30 -2.16
N PHE A 82 11.44 16.94 -1.47
CA PHE A 82 10.63 16.27 -0.46
C PHE A 82 9.33 15.88 -1.13
N GLU A 83 8.88 14.65 -0.89
CA GLU A 83 7.57 14.17 -1.31
C GLU A 83 6.61 14.26 -0.12
N ILE A 84 5.38 14.67 -0.41
CA ILE A 84 4.32 14.71 0.58
C ILE A 84 3.73 13.31 0.61
N CYS A 85 3.96 12.58 1.70
CA CYS A 85 3.40 11.25 1.87
C CYS A 85 2.29 11.25 2.93
N LEU A 86 1.47 10.20 2.86
CA LEU A 86 0.43 9.92 3.84
C LEU A 86 0.70 8.54 4.45
N PRO A 87 1.51 8.45 5.53
CA PRO A 87 1.99 7.16 6.04
C PRO A 87 0.90 6.20 6.48
N LEU A 88 -0.27 6.73 6.86
CA LEU A 88 -1.45 5.91 7.15
C LEU A 88 -1.96 5.19 5.90
N MET A 89 -1.93 5.84 4.73
CA MET A 89 -2.29 5.23 3.45
C MET A 89 -1.24 4.21 3.02
N ASP A 90 0.05 4.52 3.16
CA ASP A 90 1.13 3.59 2.80
C ASP A 90 1.04 2.28 3.58
N GLU A 91 0.81 2.38 4.89
CA GLU A 91 0.73 1.20 5.75
C GLU A 91 -0.58 0.42 5.51
N ALA A 92 -1.71 1.12 5.31
CA ALA A 92 -2.94 0.47 4.89
C ALA A 92 -2.79 -0.24 3.54
N ALA A 93 -2.13 0.39 2.56
CA ALA A 93 -1.89 -0.18 1.24
C ALA A 93 -1.14 -1.52 1.30
N ARG A 94 -0.16 -1.67 2.21
CA ARG A 94 0.57 -2.92 2.42
C ARG A 94 -0.27 -4.03 3.05
N LEU A 95 -1.34 -3.67 3.75
CA LEU A 95 -2.17 -4.58 4.52
C LEU A 95 -3.47 -4.99 3.80
N VAL A 96 -3.73 -4.48 2.58
CA VAL A 96 -4.98 -4.77 1.84
C VAL A 96 -5.14 -6.24 1.44
N LEU A 97 -4.05 -7.01 1.45
CA LEU A 97 -4.03 -8.47 1.21
C LEU A 97 -3.53 -9.26 2.43
N HIS A 98 -3.61 -8.69 3.62
CA HIS A 98 -3.13 -9.35 4.84
C HIS A 98 -3.90 -10.66 5.13
N THR A 99 -3.21 -11.64 5.71
CA THR A 99 -3.79 -12.97 6.03
C THR A 99 -4.90 -12.87 7.06
N GLU A 100 -4.69 -12.04 8.09
CA GLU A 100 -5.69 -11.74 9.12
C GLU A 100 -6.83 -10.88 8.56
N GLU A 101 -8.05 -11.42 8.56
CA GLU A 101 -9.26 -10.80 8.00
C GLU A 101 -9.55 -9.42 8.63
N LEU A 102 -9.38 -9.30 9.95
CA LEU A 102 -9.62 -8.04 10.64
C LEU A 102 -8.66 -6.95 10.16
N ALA A 103 -7.38 -7.29 9.97
CA ALA A 103 -6.36 -6.35 9.49
C ALA A 103 -6.61 -5.95 8.05
N ARG A 104 -6.91 -6.93 7.20
CA ARG A 104 -7.29 -6.73 5.81
C ARG A 104 -8.49 -5.78 5.69
N THR A 105 -9.55 -6.04 6.46
CA THR A 105 -10.75 -5.19 6.47
C THR A 105 -10.44 -3.78 6.95
N GLY A 106 -9.67 -3.62 8.03
CA GLY A 106 -9.28 -2.30 8.54
C GLY A 106 -8.46 -1.50 7.53
N ALA A 107 -7.52 -2.16 6.86
CA ALA A 107 -6.70 -1.58 5.81
C ALA A 107 -7.54 -1.12 4.61
N ARG A 108 -8.40 -2.00 4.09
CA ARG A 108 -9.31 -1.70 2.97
C ARG A 108 -10.20 -0.50 3.26
N VAL A 109 -10.87 -0.49 4.42
CA VAL A 109 -11.70 0.65 4.84
C VAL A 109 -10.88 1.93 4.95
N THR A 110 -9.67 1.87 5.49
CA THR A 110 -8.77 3.02 5.60
C THR A 110 -8.42 3.57 4.21
N CYS A 111 -8.01 2.71 3.28
CA CYS A 111 -7.70 3.12 1.91
C CYS A 111 -8.91 3.77 1.22
N LEU A 112 -10.08 3.13 1.30
CA LEU A 112 -11.31 3.66 0.71
C LEU A 112 -11.70 5.02 1.32
N SER A 113 -11.61 5.17 2.64
CA SER A 113 -11.89 6.45 3.31
C SER A 113 -10.93 7.54 2.86
N LEU A 114 -9.62 7.27 2.82
CA LEU A 114 -8.60 8.27 2.45
C LEU A 114 -8.71 8.69 0.98
N LEU A 115 -9.02 7.76 0.07
CA LEU A 115 -9.22 8.05 -1.36
C LEU A 115 -10.44 8.94 -1.63
N LYS A 116 -11.46 8.89 -0.75
CA LYS A 116 -12.68 9.72 -0.86
C LYS A 116 -12.50 11.16 -0.39
N ILE A 117 -11.38 11.51 0.25
CA ILE A 117 -11.20 12.85 0.84
C ILE A 117 -11.00 13.88 -0.26
N ASP A 118 -11.91 14.86 -0.33
CA ASP A 118 -11.87 15.97 -1.29
C ASP A 118 -10.93 17.10 -0.82
N ASN A 119 -9.68 16.76 -0.52
CA ASN A 119 -8.59 17.71 -0.26
C ASN A 119 -7.46 17.40 -1.24
N LEU A 120 -7.00 18.41 -1.99
CA LEU A 120 -6.04 18.21 -3.07
C LEU A 120 -4.74 17.53 -2.59
N ARG A 121 -4.17 17.99 -1.48
CA ARG A 121 -2.87 17.51 -0.97
C ARG A 121 -2.98 16.09 -0.43
N VAL A 122 -4.07 15.80 0.28
CA VAL A 122 -4.38 14.45 0.78
C VAL A 122 -4.61 13.49 -0.39
N ARG A 123 -5.34 13.92 -1.41
CA ARG A 123 -5.63 13.12 -2.60
C ARG A 123 -4.37 12.80 -3.40
N GLU A 124 -3.48 13.78 -3.60
CA GLU A 124 -2.19 13.56 -4.28
C GLU A 124 -1.35 12.53 -3.52
N ALA A 125 -1.18 12.70 -2.21
CA ALA A 125 -0.42 11.76 -1.37
C ALA A 125 -1.08 10.37 -1.32
N ALA A 126 -2.41 10.31 -1.22
CA ALA A 126 -3.15 9.05 -1.24
C ALA A 126 -3.04 8.35 -2.60
N MET A 127 -3.02 9.11 -3.70
CA MET A 127 -2.83 8.58 -5.04
C MET A 127 -1.42 8.05 -5.28
N GLU A 128 -0.42 8.71 -4.72
CA GLU A 128 0.95 8.23 -4.77
C GLU A 128 1.08 6.87 -4.07
N ALA A 129 0.54 6.73 -2.86
CA ALA A 129 0.52 5.47 -2.13
C ALA A 129 -0.32 4.39 -2.83
N PHE A 130 -1.48 4.77 -3.39
CA PHE A 130 -2.35 3.89 -4.17
C PHE A 130 -1.64 3.30 -5.39
N ASN A 131 -0.98 4.14 -6.18
CA ASN A 131 -0.27 3.70 -7.39
C ASN A 131 1.07 3.00 -7.06
N GLY A 132 1.77 3.47 -6.04
CA GLY A 132 3.12 3.01 -5.72
C GLY A 132 3.17 1.73 -4.89
N GLU A 133 2.16 1.48 -4.07
CA GLU A 133 2.16 0.36 -3.12
C GLU A 133 0.91 -0.52 -3.31
N MET A 134 -0.29 0.06 -3.32
CA MET A 134 -1.53 -0.70 -3.26
C MET A 134 -1.84 -1.45 -4.57
N LEU A 135 -1.81 -0.77 -5.72
CA LEU A 135 -2.09 -1.37 -7.02
C LEU A 135 -1.10 -2.51 -7.37
N PRO A 136 0.23 -2.33 -7.21
CA PRO A 136 1.17 -3.44 -7.37
C PRO A 136 0.84 -4.63 -6.48
N CYS A 137 0.49 -4.40 -5.21
CA CYS A 137 0.11 -5.47 -4.29
C CYS A 137 -1.13 -6.23 -4.79
N LEU A 138 -2.15 -5.55 -5.31
CA LEU A 138 -3.34 -6.18 -5.86
C LEU A 138 -3.05 -7.01 -7.12
N VAL A 139 -2.24 -6.46 -8.03
CA VAL A 139 -1.81 -7.16 -9.26
C VAL A 139 -1.03 -8.42 -8.91
N ASP A 140 0.00 -8.31 -8.06
CA ASP A 140 0.83 -9.44 -7.63
C ASP A 140 0.01 -10.50 -6.88
N GLY A 141 -0.92 -10.05 -6.04
CA GLY A 141 -1.85 -10.91 -5.31
C GLY A 141 -2.74 -11.73 -6.24
N LEU A 142 -3.30 -11.09 -7.27
CA LEU A 142 -4.18 -11.75 -8.23
C LEU A 142 -3.41 -12.73 -9.13
N GLN A 143 -2.22 -12.34 -9.61
CA GLN A 143 -1.33 -13.26 -10.34
C GLN A 143 -1.00 -14.49 -9.50
N SER A 144 -0.70 -14.30 -8.21
CA SER A 144 -0.41 -15.39 -7.28
C SER A 144 -1.63 -16.29 -7.06
N ALA A 145 -2.83 -15.71 -6.95
CA ALA A 145 -4.07 -16.46 -6.83
C ALA A 145 -4.33 -17.32 -8.08
N TRP A 146 -4.21 -16.75 -9.28
CA TRP A 146 -4.37 -17.48 -10.53
C TRP A 146 -3.33 -18.59 -10.72
N ALA A 147 -2.06 -18.33 -10.37
CA ALA A 147 -1.03 -19.37 -10.37
C ALA A 147 -1.39 -20.52 -9.42
N ALA A 148 -1.93 -20.21 -8.25
CA ALA A 148 -2.39 -21.21 -7.28
C ALA A 148 -3.63 -21.99 -7.79
N VAL A 149 -4.58 -21.33 -8.44
CA VAL A 149 -5.72 -21.98 -9.12
C VAL A 149 -5.21 -22.97 -10.16
N ALA A 150 -4.33 -22.52 -11.07
CA ALA A 150 -3.78 -23.37 -12.13
C ALA A 150 -3.00 -24.56 -11.57
N ALA A 151 -2.23 -24.37 -10.49
CA ALA A 151 -1.52 -25.45 -9.80
C ALA A 151 -2.48 -26.45 -9.15
N ALA A 152 -3.54 -25.98 -8.49
CA ALA A 152 -4.54 -26.82 -7.86
C ALA A 152 -5.33 -27.67 -8.87
N VAL A 153 -5.68 -27.09 -10.03
CA VAL A 153 -6.33 -27.80 -11.14
C VAL A 153 -5.42 -28.92 -11.66
N ARG A 154 -4.14 -28.61 -11.97
CA ARG A 154 -3.18 -29.62 -12.43
C ARG A 154 -2.96 -30.74 -11.42
N GLY A 155 -2.92 -30.40 -10.13
CA GLY A 155 -2.77 -31.34 -9.03
C GLY A 155 -4.07 -32.08 -8.65
N LYS A 156 -5.20 -31.81 -9.31
CA LYS A 156 -6.53 -32.33 -8.96
C LYS A 156 -6.88 -32.17 -7.46
N ASN A 157 -6.41 -31.10 -6.83
CA ASN A 157 -6.60 -30.85 -5.40
C ASN A 157 -7.77 -29.88 -5.17
N ALA A 158 -8.96 -30.44 -4.93
CA ALA A 158 -10.20 -29.67 -4.75
C ALA A 158 -10.16 -28.71 -3.54
N SER A 159 -9.44 -29.05 -2.47
CA SER A 159 -9.31 -28.16 -1.31
C SER A 159 -8.44 -26.95 -1.62
N ALA A 160 -7.29 -27.17 -2.28
CA ALA A 160 -6.42 -26.08 -2.71
C ALA A 160 -7.12 -25.18 -3.73
N LEU A 161 -7.89 -25.77 -4.65
CA LEU A 161 -8.66 -25.02 -5.64
C LEU A 161 -9.68 -24.08 -4.99
N ARG A 162 -10.48 -24.58 -4.04
CA ARG A 162 -11.45 -23.76 -3.30
C ARG A 162 -10.76 -22.61 -2.53
N SER A 163 -9.62 -22.89 -1.89
CA SER A 163 -8.87 -21.86 -1.18
C SER A 163 -8.29 -20.80 -2.13
N ALA A 164 -7.80 -21.20 -3.30
CA ALA A 164 -7.25 -20.28 -4.29
C ALA A 164 -8.35 -19.39 -4.90
N LEU A 165 -9.51 -19.98 -5.26
CA LEU A 165 -10.66 -19.22 -5.77
C LEU A 165 -11.21 -18.24 -4.73
N SER A 166 -11.30 -18.63 -3.46
CA SER A 166 -11.74 -17.72 -2.39
C SER A 166 -10.79 -16.52 -2.22
N LYS A 167 -9.48 -16.70 -2.43
CA LYS A 167 -8.52 -15.58 -2.42
C LYS A 167 -8.68 -14.69 -3.64
N GLU A 168 -8.91 -15.27 -4.81
CA GLU A 168 -9.18 -14.50 -6.03
C GLU A 168 -10.42 -13.63 -5.86
N GLU A 169 -11.53 -14.23 -5.40
CA GLU A 169 -12.79 -13.52 -5.13
C GLU A 169 -12.61 -12.38 -4.12
N ASP A 170 -11.91 -12.62 -3.00
CA ASP A 170 -11.65 -11.59 -1.99
C ASP A 170 -10.84 -10.38 -2.53
N ILE A 171 -9.94 -10.61 -3.51
CA ILE A 171 -9.21 -9.53 -4.18
C ILE A 171 -10.13 -8.79 -5.15
N LEU A 172 -10.88 -9.51 -5.98
CA LEU A 172 -11.79 -8.94 -6.97
C LEU A 172 -12.94 -8.15 -6.32
N ASP A 173 -13.44 -8.60 -5.17
CA ASP A 173 -14.44 -7.88 -4.38
C ASP A 173 -13.92 -6.51 -3.94
N PHE A 174 -12.67 -6.44 -3.47
CA PHE A 174 -12.06 -5.17 -3.10
C PHE A 174 -11.79 -4.27 -4.30
N VAL A 175 -11.39 -4.84 -5.44
CA VAL A 175 -11.28 -4.08 -6.70
C VAL A 175 -12.64 -3.51 -7.09
N ALA A 176 -13.72 -4.29 -6.95
CA ALA A 176 -15.07 -3.81 -7.21
C ALA A 176 -15.46 -2.68 -6.24
N GLU A 177 -15.07 -2.74 -4.97
CA GLU A 177 -15.25 -1.62 -4.01
C GLU A 177 -14.50 -0.36 -4.43
N LEU A 178 -13.26 -0.48 -4.93
CA LEU A 178 -12.49 0.65 -5.46
C LEU A 178 -13.19 1.28 -6.67
N LEU A 179 -13.72 0.47 -7.58
CA LEU A 179 -14.44 0.96 -8.75
C LEU A 179 -15.78 1.62 -8.37
N LYS A 180 -16.46 1.11 -7.34
CA LYS A 180 -17.69 1.69 -6.77
C LYS A 180 -17.48 3.06 -6.13
N LEU A 181 -16.23 3.48 -5.88
CA LEU A 181 -15.94 4.86 -5.48
C LEU A 181 -16.38 5.88 -6.53
N GLY A 182 -16.45 5.48 -7.81
CA GLY A 182 -16.84 6.38 -8.91
C GLY A 182 -15.82 7.47 -9.20
N LEU A 183 -14.58 7.32 -8.71
CA LEU A 183 -13.50 8.29 -8.89
C LEU A 183 -12.79 8.01 -10.22
N PRO A 184 -12.86 8.89 -11.24
CA PRO A 184 -12.33 8.60 -12.57
C PRO A 184 -10.85 8.23 -12.60
N TRP A 185 -10.07 8.85 -11.71
CA TRP A 185 -8.65 8.61 -11.56
C TRP A 185 -8.32 7.27 -10.89
N VAL A 186 -9.16 6.78 -9.97
CA VAL A 186 -9.04 5.41 -9.43
C VAL A 186 -9.35 4.41 -10.54
N ASN A 187 -10.49 4.59 -11.22
CA ASN A 187 -10.96 3.66 -12.23
C ASN A 187 -9.95 3.52 -13.38
N LYS A 188 -9.39 4.65 -13.83
CA LYS A 188 -8.34 4.66 -14.84
C LYS A 188 -7.09 3.92 -14.36
N ALA A 189 -6.59 4.22 -13.16
CA ALA A 189 -5.38 3.59 -12.64
C ALA A 189 -5.56 2.07 -12.42
N VAL A 190 -6.72 1.64 -11.91
CA VAL A 190 -7.08 0.20 -11.81
C VAL A 190 -7.09 -0.44 -13.20
N ALA A 191 -7.77 0.16 -14.18
CA ALA A 191 -7.84 -0.38 -15.53
C ALA A 191 -6.46 -0.47 -16.18
N ASP A 192 -5.66 0.60 -16.11
CA ASP A 192 -4.31 0.65 -16.66
C ASP A 192 -3.43 -0.43 -16.02
N SER A 193 -3.42 -0.55 -14.69
CA SER A 193 -2.63 -1.57 -13.98
C SER A 193 -3.08 -3.00 -14.26
N PHE A 194 -4.38 -3.26 -14.39
CA PHE A 194 -4.88 -4.61 -14.67
C PHE A 194 -4.62 -5.01 -16.13
N VAL A 195 -4.84 -4.10 -17.07
CA VAL A 195 -4.53 -4.37 -18.48
C VAL A 195 -3.03 -4.59 -18.66
N THR A 196 -2.21 -3.68 -18.15
CA THR A 196 -0.74 -3.76 -18.34
C THR A 196 -0.07 -4.84 -17.51
N GLY A 197 -0.53 -5.04 -16.27
CA GLY A 197 0.09 -5.97 -15.33
C GLY A 197 -0.45 -7.40 -15.40
N LEU A 198 -1.70 -7.61 -15.84
CA LEU A 198 -2.32 -8.94 -15.85
C LEU A 198 -2.58 -9.47 -17.25
N MET A 199 -3.19 -8.65 -18.11
CA MET A 199 -3.67 -9.12 -19.42
C MET A 199 -2.54 -9.16 -20.46
N LEU A 200 -1.77 -8.07 -20.59
CA LEU A 200 -0.69 -8.01 -21.58
C LEU A 200 0.33 -9.15 -21.43
N PRO A 201 0.85 -9.47 -20.22
CA PRO A 201 1.80 -10.57 -20.07
C PRO A 201 1.23 -11.93 -20.49
N GLN A 202 -0.07 -12.15 -20.36
CA GLN A 202 -0.71 -13.39 -20.79
C GLN A 202 -0.86 -13.48 -22.31
N LEU A 203 -1.04 -12.35 -23.00
CA LEU A 203 -1.12 -12.30 -24.46
C LEU A 203 0.22 -12.58 -25.15
N PHE A 204 1.36 -12.27 -24.51
CA PHE A 204 2.69 -12.53 -25.07
C PHE A 204 3.24 -13.94 -24.79
N VAL A 205 2.55 -14.73 -23.96
CA VAL A 205 2.96 -16.10 -23.62
C VAL A 205 2.22 -17.14 -24.49
N LEU A 206 1.16 -16.73 -25.19
CA LEU A 206 0.45 -17.51 -26.20
C LEU A 206 1.08 -17.32 -27.59
#